data_AF-A0A1C5QXH9-F1
#
_entry.id   AF-A0A1C5QXH9-F1
#
_cell.length_a   1.000
_cell.length_b   1.000
_cell.length_c   1.000
_cell.angle_alpha   90.00
_cell.angle_beta   90.00
_cell.angle_gamma   90.00
#
_symmetry.space_group_name_H-M   'P 1'
#
loop_
_entity.id
_entity.type
_entity.pdbx_description
1 polymer ?
#
loop_
_entity_poly.entity_id
_entity_poly.type
_entity_poly.pdbx_seq_one_letter_code
_entity_poly.pdbx_strand_id
1 'polypeptide(L)'
;MNKKEISEIKKQFSPANCSITRICGCYVDGDKNKKTELKEAFLSLSEEEMFKYFEIFKKTLSGTLGKNLLNMEFPTNQEADGGTQEFLMRLRASRLTDDELIQQFYDRIIENYDYPENYYIILVHAVYDIPGKSSDGLDMFDASDEIYEHLLCSICPVKLSKAGLCYNAETNLIEDRIRDWIVEMPESGFLFPVFNDRSTDIHGLLYYSKNAEALHDLFIDQVLGCTAPMSAGGQRDSFNMLVEETLGDDCDYNTVISIHEKLNELIEAQKDEPEPVALTKPEVKRLLEDCGVAEEKLDTFDQQYELVAGDQPSLMASNIASPRKFEVKTPDVVVKIDPERAELIETKVIDGRKCLVIPMEGEIEVNGICVHMGNLSEDTEYPDNEVDDE
;
A
#
# COMPACT_ATOMS: atom_id res chain seq x y z
N MET A 1 -6.49 12.12 -2.81
CA MET A 1 -5.73 12.55 -1.62
C MET A 1 -4.26 12.23 -1.75
N ASN A 2 -3.41 13.18 -1.39
CA ASN A 2 -1.96 13.07 -1.28
C ASN A 2 -1.48 12.90 0.17
N LYS A 3 -0.17 12.70 0.38
CA LYS A 3 0.41 12.47 1.71
C LYS A 3 0.15 13.61 2.72
N LYS A 4 0.15 14.87 2.26
CA LYS A 4 -0.03 16.05 3.10
C LYS A 4 -1.47 16.15 3.61
N GLU A 5 -2.44 15.93 2.72
CA GLU A 5 -3.88 15.92 3.04
C GLU A 5 -4.23 14.81 4.03
N ILE A 6 -3.73 13.59 3.79
CA ILE A 6 -3.92 12.46 4.72
C ILE A 6 -3.35 12.81 6.10
N SER A 7 -2.17 13.42 6.14
CA SER A 7 -1.54 13.84 7.39
C SER A 7 -2.34 14.93 8.12
N GLU A 8 -2.99 15.83 7.38
CA GLU A 8 -3.85 16.87 7.95
C GLU A 8 -5.09 16.28 8.63
N ILE A 9 -5.78 15.34 7.98
CA ILE A 9 -6.93 14.64 8.57
C ILE A 9 -6.49 13.82 9.80
N LYS A 10 -5.35 13.15 9.75
CA LYS A 10 -4.82 12.39 10.91
C LYS A 10 -4.54 13.25 12.14
N LYS A 11 -4.17 14.51 11.96
CA LYS A 11 -3.95 15.44 13.10
C LYS A 11 -5.24 15.71 13.87
N GLN A 12 -6.40 15.54 13.24
CA GLN A 12 -7.71 15.67 13.90
C GLN A 12 -8.02 14.53 14.88
N PHE A 13 -7.32 13.39 14.76
CA PHE A 13 -7.48 12.26 15.69
C PHE A 13 -6.60 12.41 16.93
N SER A 14 -6.83 13.49 17.68
CA SER A 14 -6.19 13.76 18.95
C SER A 14 -7.13 14.52 19.88
N PRO A 15 -6.94 14.47 21.21
CA PRO A 15 -7.80 15.21 22.13
C PRO A 15 -7.86 16.72 21.84
N ALA A 16 -6.74 17.32 21.43
CA ALA A 16 -6.65 18.75 21.17
C ALA A 16 -7.36 19.22 19.88
N ASN A 17 -7.48 18.35 18.88
CA ASN A 17 -7.99 18.69 17.55
C ASN A 17 -9.22 17.85 17.17
N CYS A 18 -9.90 17.23 18.14
CA CYS A 18 -10.94 16.25 17.86
C CYS A 18 -12.14 16.90 17.16
N SER A 19 -12.34 16.54 15.89
CA SER A 19 -13.49 16.94 15.08
C SER A 19 -14.58 15.88 15.01
N ILE A 20 -14.41 14.74 15.69
CA ILE A 20 -15.36 13.63 15.67
C ILE A 20 -16.57 14.00 16.52
N THR A 21 -17.75 13.92 15.90
CA THR A 21 -19.01 14.24 16.57
C THR A 21 -19.72 12.98 17.09
N ARG A 22 -19.63 11.87 16.36
CA ARG A 22 -20.36 10.63 16.65
C ARG A 22 -19.56 9.40 16.28
N ILE A 23 -19.73 8.35 17.08
CA ILE A 23 -19.20 7.01 16.83
C ILE A 23 -20.33 6.00 16.88
N CYS A 24 -20.30 5.09 15.92
CA CYS A 24 -21.16 3.94 15.82
C CYS A 24 -20.30 2.68 15.72
N GLY A 25 -20.68 1.62 16.40
CA GLY A 25 -19.94 0.36 16.41
C GLY A 25 -20.85 -0.85 16.25
N CYS A 26 -20.38 -1.90 15.58
CA CYS A 26 -21.09 -3.18 15.47
C CYS A 26 -20.10 -4.34 15.62
N TYR A 27 -20.26 -5.15 16.67
CA TYR A 27 -19.48 -6.36 16.88
C TYR A 27 -20.15 -7.55 16.21
N VAL A 28 -19.43 -8.22 15.33
CA VAL A 28 -19.91 -9.32 14.50
C VAL A 28 -19.08 -10.56 14.81
N ASP A 29 -19.75 -11.70 15.04
CA ASP A 29 -19.06 -12.98 15.20
C ASP A 29 -18.75 -13.66 13.85
N GLY A 30 -17.95 -14.73 13.89
CA GLY A 30 -17.61 -15.51 12.69
C GLY A 30 -18.81 -16.18 11.99
N ASP A 31 -19.98 -16.22 12.64
CA ASP A 31 -21.24 -16.69 12.07
C ASP A 31 -22.08 -15.53 11.47
N LYS A 32 -21.49 -14.34 11.32
CA LYS A 32 -22.12 -13.12 10.77
C LYS A 32 -23.28 -12.55 11.60
N ASN A 33 -23.34 -12.87 12.90
CA ASN A 33 -24.35 -12.32 13.80
C ASN A 33 -23.88 -11.03 14.47
N LYS A 34 -24.73 -10.01 14.47
CA LYS A 34 -24.55 -8.79 15.27
C LYS A 34 -24.69 -9.14 16.77
N LYS A 35 -23.59 -9.06 17.52
CA LYS A 35 -23.55 -9.36 18.96
C LYS A 35 -23.85 -8.15 19.84
N THR A 36 -23.34 -6.99 19.47
CA THR A 36 -23.59 -5.74 20.17
C THR A 36 -23.36 -4.56 19.24
N GLU A 37 -23.98 -3.44 19.58
CA GLU A 37 -23.85 -2.19 18.87
C GLU A 37 -23.51 -1.05 19.84
N LEU A 38 -22.90 0.00 19.30
CA LEU A 38 -22.54 1.23 19.99
C LEU A 38 -23.08 2.41 19.16
N LYS A 39 -23.65 3.42 19.82
CA LYS A 39 -24.02 4.69 19.20
C LYS A 39 -23.93 5.81 20.24
N GLU A 40 -22.87 6.61 20.17
CA GLU A 40 -22.59 7.63 21.17
C GLU A 40 -22.02 8.91 20.57
N ALA A 41 -22.18 10.02 21.28
CA ALA A 41 -21.38 11.21 20.99
C ALA A 41 -19.92 10.88 21.30
N PHE A 42 -18.98 11.18 20.40
CA PHE A 42 -17.61 10.68 20.60
C PHE A 42 -16.94 11.24 21.87
N LEU A 43 -17.25 12.48 22.23
CA LEU A 43 -16.73 13.14 23.43
C LEU A 43 -17.38 12.68 24.75
N SER A 44 -18.36 11.76 24.71
CA SER A 44 -18.89 11.13 25.94
C SER A 44 -18.12 9.88 26.37
N LEU A 45 -17.23 9.37 25.51
CA LEU A 45 -16.33 8.26 25.85
C LEU A 45 -15.32 8.66 26.91
N SER A 46 -14.76 7.68 27.61
CA SER A 46 -13.63 7.93 28.50
C SER A 46 -12.37 8.34 27.72
N GLU A 47 -11.46 9.10 28.34
CA GLU A 47 -10.22 9.53 27.69
C GLU A 47 -9.36 8.33 27.22
N GLU A 48 -9.37 7.24 27.98
CA GLU A 48 -8.64 6.01 27.65
C GLU A 48 -9.21 5.34 26.39
N GLU A 49 -10.54 5.25 26.28
CA GLU A 49 -11.21 4.72 25.09
C GLU A 49 -10.99 5.62 23.87
N MET A 50 -11.13 6.94 24.05
CA MET A 50 -10.87 7.92 22.99
C MET A 50 -9.45 7.76 22.43
N PHE A 51 -8.45 7.62 23.29
CA PHE A 51 -7.07 7.41 22.85
C PHE A 51 -6.94 6.15 21.99
N LYS A 52 -7.56 5.04 22.39
CA LYS A 52 -7.55 3.79 21.64
C LYS A 52 -8.24 3.91 20.28
N TYR A 53 -9.40 4.59 20.23
CA TYR A 53 -10.08 4.87 18.97
C TYR A 53 -9.26 5.78 18.05
N PHE A 54 -8.57 6.80 18.58
CA PHE A 54 -7.66 7.62 17.77
C PHE A 54 -6.51 6.80 17.17
N GLU A 55 -5.95 5.83 17.90
CA GLU A 55 -4.93 4.92 17.34
C GLU A 55 -5.48 4.13 16.14
N ILE A 56 -6.71 3.60 16.26
CA ILE A 56 -7.41 2.88 15.18
C ILE A 56 -7.65 3.77 13.96
N PHE A 57 -8.18 4.98 14.15
CA PHE A 57 -8.48 5.91 13.04
C PHE A 57 -7.21 6.36 12.33
N LYS A 58 -6.16 6.70 13.10
CA LYS A 58 -4.84 7.01 12.54
C LYS A 58 -4.28 5.83 11.75
N LYS A 59 -4.45 4.60 12.25
CA LYS A 59 -3.98 3.40 11.57
C LYS A 59 -4.72 3.15 10.25
N THR A 60 -6.03 3.42 10.22
CA THR A 60 -6.87 3.39 9.00
C THR A 60 -6.36 4.38 7.95
N LEU A 61 -5.75 5.49 8.36
CA LEU A 61 -5.12 6.46 7.46
C LEU A 61 -3.58 6.30 7.40
N SER A 62 -3.04 5.11 7.60
CA SER A 62 -1.59 4.86 7.61
C SER A 62 -1.17 3.80 6.61
N GLY A 63 0.04 3.94 6.08
CA GLY A 63 0.61 3.02 5.11
C GLY A 63 1.12 3.77 3.90
N THR A 64 1.59 3.04 2.89
CA THR A 64 2.09 3.63 1.65
C THR A 64 0.92 3.98 0.73
N LEU A 65 0.86 5.24 0.28
CA LEU A 65 -0.10 5.69 -0.73
C LEU A 65 0.17 5.01 -2.08
N GLY A 66 -0.88 4.51 -2.73
CA GLY A 66 -0.78 3.65 -3.91
C GLY A 66 -0.57 2.16 -3.60
N LYS A 67 -0.52 1.77 -2.32
CA LYS A 67 -0.32 0.37 -1.89
C LYS A 67 -1.27 -0.05 -0.77
N ASN A 68 -1.14 0.56 0.40
CA ASN A 68 -2.04 0.34 1.53
C ASN A 68 -3.19 1.33 1.54
N LEU A 69 -2.93 2.55 1.08
CA LEU A 69 -3.91 3.62 0.93
C LEU A 69 -4.15 3.82 -0.56
N LEU A 70 -5.39 3.66 -1.00
CA LEU A 70 -5.77 3.66 -2.40
C LEU A 70 -6.83 4.73 -2.61
N ASN A 71 -6.54 5.72 -3.46
CA ASN A 71 -7.59 6.62 -3.94
C ASN A 71 -8.43 5.84 -4.96
N MET A 72 -9.73 5.84 -4.76
CA MET A 72 -10.69 5.18 -5.63
C MET A 72 -11.71 6.20 -6.09
N GLU A 73 -12.15 6.07 -7.34
CA GLU A 73 -13.16 6.93 -7.94
C GLU A 73 -14.48 6.18 -8.04
N PHE A 74 -15.58 6.92 -7.88
CA PHE A 74 -16.91 6.39 -8.12
C PHE A 74 -17.23 6.44 -9.62
N PRO A 75 -17.65 5.33 -10.22
CA PRO A 75 -18.32 5.34 -11.52
C PRO A 75 -19.56 6.23 -11.47
N THR A 76 -19.85 6.97 -12.55
CA THR A 76 -20.97 7.94 -12.61
C THR A 76 -22.34 7.34 -12.26
N ASN A 77 -22.56 6.04 -12.49
CA ASN A 77 -23.81 5.40 -12.13
C ASN A 77 -24.02 5.21 -10.62
N GLN A 78 -22.96 5.32 -9.79
CA GLN A 78 -23.07 5.25 -8.34
C GLN A 78 -23.62 6.54 -7.71
N GLU A 79 -23.62 7.64 -8.45
CA GLU A 79 -24.24 8.92 -8.05
C GLU A 79 -25.77 8.89 -8.14
N ALA A 80 -26.33 7.95 -8.92
CA ALA A 80 -27.77 7.83 -9.13
C ALA A 80 -28.48 7.17 -7.94
N ASP A 81 -29.81 7.31 -7.90
CA ASP A 81 -30.66 6.69 -6.87
C ASP A 81 -30.39 5.19 -6.74
N GLY A 82 -30.03 4.75 -5.53
CA GLY A 82 -29.69 3.35 -5.24
C GLY A 82 -28.21 3.00 -5.41
N GLY A 83 -27.37 3.92 -5.89
CA GLY A 83 -25.92 3.76 -5.94
C GLY A 83 -25.26 3.79 -4.56
N THR A 84 -24.03 3.26 -4.48
CA THR A 84 -23.27 3.21 -3.21
C THR A 84 -22.86 4.59 -2.72
N GLN A 85 -22.44 5.47 -3.62
CA GLN A 85 -22.03 6.83 -3.30
C GLN A 85 -23.22 7.64 -2.78
N GLU A 86 -24.37 7.54 -3.43
CA GLU A 86 -25.62 8.15 -2.99
C GLU A 86 -25.97 7.70 -1.55
N PHE A 87 -25.86 6.40 -1.27
CA PHE A 87 -26.07 5.86 0.08
C PHE A 87 -25.08 6.42 1.10
N LEU A 88 -23.78 6.48 0.79
CA LEU A 88 -22.76 7.05 1.67
C LEU A 88 -22.99 8.55 1.91
N MET A 89 -23.47 9.28 0.90
CA MET A 89 -23.85 10.70 1.02
C MET A 89 -25.04 10.87 1.98
N ARG A 90 -26.07 10.04 1.88
CA ARG A 90 -27.20 10.03 2.84
C ARG A 90 -26.75 9.66 4.25
N LEU A 91 -25.92 8.62 4.39
CA LEU A 91 -25.39 8.20 5.68
C LEU A 91 -24.58 9.32 6.35
N ARG A 92 -23.72 10.00 5.59
CA ARG A 92 -22.97 11.18 6.05
C ARG A 92 -23.91 12.32 6.44
N ALA A 93 -24.84 12.72 5.56
CA ALA A 93 -25.79 13.80 5.82
C ALA A 93 -26.69 13.55 7.04
N SER A 94 -26.95 12.28 7.38
CA SER A 94 -27.65 11.91 8.62
C SER A 94 -26.84 12.19 9.89
N ARG A 95 -25.53 12.45 9.76
CA ARG A 95 -24.55 12.58 10.85
C ARG A 95 -24.53 11.36 11.76
N LEU A 96 -24.88 10.20 11.23
CA LEU A 96 -25.09 8.95 11.98
C LEU A 96 -26.17 9.08 13.07
N THR A 97 -27.21 9.88 12.82
CA THR A 97 -28.39 9.95 13.71
C THR A 97 -29.51 9.02 13.29
N ASP A 98 -29.54 8.60 12.04
CA ASP A 98 -30.54 7.70 11.46
C ASP A 98 -30.15 6.24 11.71
N ASP A 99 -30.91 5.55 12.58
CA ASP A 99 -30.65 4.15 12.93
C ASP A 99 -30.88 3.21 11.74
N GLU A 100 -31.83 3.50 10.86
CA GLU A 100 -32.13 2.63 9.72
C GLU A 100 -30.98 2.63 8.71
N LEU A 101 -30.41 3.81 8.43
CA LEU A 101 -29.23 3.93 7.57
C LEU A 101 -28.00 3.24 8.17
N ILE A 102 -27.81 3.34 9.48
CA ILE A 102 -26.70 2.67 10.18
C ILE A 102 -26.87 1.14 10.10
N GLN A 103 -28.09 0.62 10.30
CA GLN A 103 -28.37 -0.81 10.21
C GLN A 103 -28.11 -1.34 8.80
N GLN A 104 -28.62 -0.64 7.78
CA GLN A 104 -28.37 -0.98 6.37
C GLN A 104 -26.88 -0.98 6.05
N PHE A 105 -26.12 -0.03 6.59
CA PHE A 105 -24.67 0.00 6.42
C PHE A 105 -23.99 -1.23 7.03
N TYR A 106 -24.35 -1.61 8.26
CA TYR A 106 -23.81 -2.82 8.88
C TYR A 106 -24.17 -4.08 8.12
N ASP A 107 -25.43 -4.25 7.72
CA ASP A 107 -25.87 -5.42 6.96
C ASP A 107 -25.11 -5.54 5.64
N ARG A 108 -24.94 -4.43 4.92
CA ARG A 108 -24.18 -4.38 3.66
C ARG A 108 -22.72 -4.83 3.85
N ILE A 109 -22.07 -4.40 4.94
CA ILE A 109 -20.71 -4.87 5.28
C ILE A 109 -20.72 -6.35 5.62
N ILE A 110 -21.62 -6.81 6.49
CA ILE A 110 -21.68 -8.20 6.95
C ILE A 110 -21.91 -9.18 5.79
N GLU A 111 -22.76 -8.80 4.83
CA GLU A 111 -23.04 -9.60 3.64
C GLU A 111 -21.81 -9.71 2.72
N ASN A 112 -21.05 -8.63 2.56
CA ASN A 112 -20.04 -8.49 1.49
C ASN A 112 -18.58 -8.46 1.95
N TYR A 113 -18.32 -8.47 3.26
CA TYR A 113 -16.99 -8.61 3.85
C TYR A 113 -16.74 -10.06 4.24
N ASP A 114 -15.99 -10.79 3.41
CA ASP A 114 -15.64 -12.19 3.68
C ASP A 114 -14.51 -12.27 4.71
N TYR A 115 -14.89 -12.54 5.96
CA TYR A 115 -13.99 -12.67 7.09
C TYR A 115 -14.49 -13.77 8.05
N PRO A 116 -13.74 -14.86 8.26
CA PRO A 116 -14.22 -16.03 8.98
C PRO A 116 -14.16 -15.91 10.51
N GLU A 117 -13.48 -14.90 11.03
CA GLU A 117 -13.32 -14.66 12.47
C GLU A 117 -14.24 -13.51 12.94
N ASN A 118 -14.21 -13.20 14.23
CA ASN A 118 -14.97 -12.08 14.76
C ASN A 118 -14.32 -10.75 14.36
N TYR A 119 -15.13 -9.72 14.15
CA TYR A 119 -14.65 -8.38 13.82
C TYR A 119 -15.58 -7.29 14.36
N TYR A 120 -15.04 -6.08 14.47
CA TYR A 120 -15.74 -4.90 14.95
C TYR A 120 -15.71 -3.83 13.86
N ILE A 121 -16.89 -3.43 13.40
CA ILE A 121 -17.09 -2.33 12.46
C ILE A 121 -17.19 -1.06 13.29
N ILE A 122 -16.30 -0.09 13.06
CA ILE A 122 -16.33 1.22 13.70
C ILE A 122 -16.57 2.27 12.62
N LEU A 123 -17.63 3.05 12.77
CA LEU A 123 -18.00 4.14 11.87
C LEU A 123 -18.05 5.45 12.66
N VAL A 124 -17.35 6.47 12.19
CA VAL A 124 -17.39 7.81 12.80
C VAL A 124 -17.82 8.86 11.80
N HIS A 125 -18.47 9.90 12.32
CA HIS A 125 -18.79 11.12 11.60
C HIS A 125 -18.05 12.30 12.24
N ALA A 126 -17.34 13.07 11.41
CA ALA A 126 -16.53 14.19 11.84
C ALA A 126 -16.78 15.44 10.99
N VAL A 127 -16.68 16.60 11.64
CA VAL A 127 -16.88 17.92 11.05
C VAL A 127 -15.63 18.74 11.32
N TYR A 128 -14.73 18.79 10.34
CA TYR A 128 -13.45 19.49 10.45
C TYR A 128 -13.57 20.92 9.90
N ASP A 129 -13.34 21.90 10.75
CA ASP A 129 -13.26 23.30 10.37
C ASP A 129 -11.86 23.61 9.83
N ILE A 130 -11.74 23.92 8.54
CA ILE A 130 -10.45 23.99 7.84
C ILE A 130 -9.82 25.37 8.11
N PRO A 131 -8.70 25.44 8.86
CA PRO A 131 -8.06 26.73 9.11
C PRO A 131 -7.53 27.31 7.80
N GLY A 132 -7.63 28.63 7.63
CA GLY A 132 -6.96 29.32 6.52
C GLY A 132 -5.45 29.13 6.63
N LYS A 133 -4.74 29.19 5.51
CA LYS A 133 -3.27 29.15 5.49
C LYS A 133 -2.71 30.47 5.00
N SER A 134 -1.76 31.02 5.75
CA SER A 134 -1.00 32.20 5.30
C SER A 134 0.01 31.81 4.21
N SER A 135 0.61 32.81 3.56
CA SER A 135 1.59 32.61 2.47
C SER A 135 2.85 31.85 2.88
N ASP A 136 3.16 31.80 4.18
CA ASP A 136 4.25 31.04 4.79
C ASP A 136 3.80 29.67 5.34
N GLY A 137 2.54 29.28 5.14
CA GLY A 137 2.00 27.96 5.48
C GLY A 137 1.60 27.77 6.95
N LEU A 138 1.51 28.86 7.73
CA LEU A 138 0.99 28.82 9.09
C LEU A 138 -0.54 28.81 9.11
N ASP A 139 -1.11 28.08 10.07
CA ASP A 139 -2.56 27.97 10.24
C ASP A 139 -3.11 29.27 10.85
N MET A 140 -4.06 29.88 10.16
CA MET A 140 -4.85 31.03 10.60
C MET A 140 -6.23 30.55 11.03
N PHE A 141 -6.32 30.10 12.28
CA PHE A 141 -7.56 29.53 12.85
C PHE A 141 -8.76 30.50 12.85
N ASP A 142 -8.52 31.81 12.79
CA ASP A 142 -9.56 32.85 12.74
C ASP A 142 -10.11 33.08 11.31
N ALA A 143 -9.52 32.45 10.29
CA ALA A 143 -9.89 32.59 8.89
C ALA A 143 -10.22 31.22 8.29
N SER A 144 -11.31 30.59 8.73
CA SER A 144 -11.83 29.40 8.06
C SER A 144 -12.81 29.77 6.97
N ASP A 145 -12.59 29.22 5.77
CA ASP A 145 -13.45 29.42 4.60
C ASP A 145 -14.31 28.18 4.27
N GLU A 146 -13.97 27.00 4.81
CA GLU A 146 -14.62 25.73 4.42
C GLU A 146 -14.69 24.72 5.57
N ILE A 147 -15.80 23.97 5.62
CA ILE A 147 -16.04 22.90 6.58
C ILE A 147 -16.01 21.56 5.83
N TYR A 148 -15.12 20.67 6.26
CA TYR A 148 -15.00 19.32 5.73
C TYR A 148 -15.76 18.30 6.61
N GLU A 149 -16.91 17.86 6.11
CA GLU A 149 -17.74 16.82 6.74
C GLU A 149 -17.44 15.45 6.11
N HIS A 150 -17.09 14.47 6.94
CA HIS A 150 -16.68 13.14 6.47
C HIS A 150 -17.07 11.98 7.40
N LEU A 151 -17.08 10.80 6.80
CA LEU A 151 -17.15 9.51 7.45
C LEU A 151 -15.77 8.84 7.42
N LEU A 152 -15.43 8.15 8.50
CA LEU A 152 -14.32 7.19 8.53
C LEU A 152 -14.84 5.87 9.07
N CYS A 153 -14.61 4.79 8.32
CA CYS A 153 -14.93 3.42 8.72
C CYS A 153 -13.65 2.63 8.93
N SER A 154 -13.58 1.87 10.03
CA SER A 154 -12.48 0.97 10.38
C SER A 154 -13.05 -0.41 10.71
N ILE A 155 -12.57 -1.44 10.03
CA ILE A 155 -12.95 -2.84 10.28
C ILE A 155 -11.79 -3.52 11.00
N CYS A 156 -12.00 -3.85 12.27
CA CYS A 156 -10.98 -4.36 13.18
C CYS A 156 -11.25 -5.82 13.54
N PRO A 157 -10.29 -6.74 13.35
CA PRO A 157 -10.39 -8.08 13.89
C PRO A 157 -10.60 -8.08 15.40
N VAL A 158 -11.33 -9.08 15.90
CA VAL A 158 -11.54 -9.27 17.33
C VAL A 158 -11.04 -10.67 17.70
N LYS A 159 -9.94 -10.72 18.44
CA LYS A 159 -9.26 -11.99 18.78
C LYS A 159 -9.19 -12.22 20.27
N LEU A 160 -9.23 -13.48 20.68
CA LEU A 160 -8.98 -13.84 22.07
C LEU A 160 -7.53 -13.48 22.44
N SER A 161 -7.38 -12.80 23.57
CA SER A 161 -6.09 -12.53 24.19
C SER A 161 -5.23 -13.80 24.33
N LYS A 162 -3.91 -13.64 24.40
CA LYS A 162 -2.98 -14.77 24.52
C LYS A 162 -3.28 -15.60 25.76
N ALA A 163 -3.40 -16.92 25.56
CA ALA A 163 -3.50 -17.89 26.65
C ALA A 163 -2.24 -17.85 27.53
N GLY A 164 -2.39 -18.22 28.80
CA GLY A 164 -1.29 -18.27 29.75
C GLY A 164 -1.80 -18.25 31.19
N LEU A 165 -0.87 -18.25 32.13
CA LEU A 165 -1.20 -18.06 33.54
C LEU A 165 -1.10 -16.58 33.91
N CYS A 166 -2.00 -16.08 34.75
CA CYS A 166 -1.93 -14.74 35.32
C CYS A 166 -1.98 -14.79 36.85
N TYR A 167 -1.41 -13.77 37.49
CA TYR A 167 -1.56 -13.55 38.91
C TYR A 167 -2.93 -12.95 39.21
N ASN A 168 -3.76 -13.66 39.98
CA ASN A 168 -5.02 -13.15 40.48
C ASN A 168 -4.80 -12.52 41.86
N ALA A 169 -5.04 -11.21 41.96
CA ALA A 169 -4.84 -10.45 43.18
C ALA A 169 -5.84 -10.79 44.31
N GLU A 170 -7.01 -11.33 43.97
CA GLU A 170 -8.03 -11.73 44.95
C GLU A 170 -7.73 -13.09 45.58
N THR A 171 -7.28 -14.06 44.79
CA THR A 171 -6.95 -15.41 45.27
C THR A 171 -5.49 -15.55 45.71
N ASN A 172 -4.62 -14.59 45.33
CA ASN A 172 -3.17 -14.63 45.54
C ASN A 172 -2.52 -15.89 44.94
N LEU A 173 -3.03 -16.34 43.80
CA LEU A 173 -2.57 -17.52 43.07
C LEU A 173 -2.19 -17.17 41.63
N ILE A 174 -1.36 -18.04 41.06
CA ILE A 174 -1.12 -18.09 39.62
C ILE A 174 -2.12 -19.08 39.03
N GLU A 175 -3.04 -18.59 38.22
CA GLU A 175 -4.14 -19.38 37.64
C GLU A 175 -4.30 -19.13 36.14
N ASP A 176 -5.13 -19.95 35.50
CA ASP A 176 -5.37 -19.86 34.07
C ASP A 176 -6.04 -18.52 33.73
N ARG A 177 -5.51 -17.84 32.71
CA ARG A 177 -5.96 -16.51 32.34
C ARG A 177 -7.32 -16.58 31.68
N ILE A 178 -8.29 -15.86 32.24
CA ILE A 178 -9.54 -15.56 31.55
C ILE A 178 -9.22 -14.74 30.31
N ARG A 179 -9.59 -15.25 29.13
CA ARG A 179 -9.22 -14.65 27.85
C ARG A 179 -10.30 -13.69 27.40
N ASP A 180 -9.96 -12.42 27.32
CA ASP A 180 -10.84 -11.40 26.74
C ASP A 180 -10.77 -11.39 25.21
N TRP A 181 -11.88 -10.98 24.59
CA TRP A 181 -11.91 -10.59 23.18
C TRP A 181 -11.33 -9.18 23.03
N ILE A 182 -10.27 -9.05 22.25
CA ILE A 182 -9.54 -7.80 22.03
C ILE A 182 -9.76 -7.34 20.61
N VAL A 183 -10.21 -6.09 20.45
CA VAL A 183 -10.24 -5.37 19.17
C VAL A 183 -8.81 -5.05 18.77
N GLU A 184 -8.36 -5.60 17.64
CA GLU A 184 -7.04 -5.32 17.06
C GLU A 184 -7.06 -4.03 16.22
N MET A 185 -5.89 -3.66 15.69
CA MET A 185 -5.80 -2.60 14.68
C MET A 185 -6.55 -2.99 13.39
N PRO A 186 -7.07 -2.01 12.64
CA PRO A 186 -7.89 -2.27 11.46
C PRO A 186 -7.12 -3.05 10.40
N GLU A 187 -7.84 -3.92 9.69
CA GLU A 187 -7.32 -4.61 8.50
C GLU A 187 -7.85 -3.98 7.21
N SER A 188 -9.06 -3.43 7.25
CA SER A 188 -9.68 -2.67 6.18
C SER A 188 -10.35 -1.41 6.72
N GLY A 189 -10.54 -0.41 5.87
CA GLY A 189 -11.30 0.77 6.22
C GLY A 189 -11.37 1.77 5.08
N PHE A 190 -12.13 2.84 5.26
CA PHE A 190 -12.22 3.89 4.24
C PHE A 190 -12.56 5.25 4.86
N LEU A 191 -12.17 6.31 4.14
CA LEU A 191 -12.57 7.69 4.38
C LEU A 191 -13.43 8.16 3.19
N PHE A 192 -14.60 8.71 3.48
CA PHE A 192 -15.50 9.28 2.46
C PHE A 192 -16.19 10.56 2.95
N PRO A 193 -16.29 11.61 2.12
CA PRO A 193 -15.58 11.80 0.84
C PRO A 193 -14.06 11.90 1.01
N VAL A 194 -13.32 12.14 -0.06
CA VAL A 194 -11.90 12.48 0.02
C VAL A 194 -11.70 13.98 0.29
N PHE A 195 -10.56 14.30 0.90
CA PHE A 195 -10.13 15.67 1.16
C PHE A 195 -9.02 16.05 0.17
N ASN A 196 -9.38 16.78 -0.88
CA ASN A 196 -8.48 17.19 -1.95
C ASN A 196 -8.46 18.72 -2.04
N ASP A 197 -7.28 19.31 -2.21
CA ASP A 197 -7.10 20.77 -2.38
C ASP A 197 -7.74 21.61 -1.27
N ARG A 198 -7.69 21.08 -0.04
CA ARG A 198 -8.33 21.65 1.14
C ARG A 198 -9.86 21.78 1.02
N SER A 199 -10.50 20.93 0.23
CA SER A 199 -11.93 20.95 0.01
C SER A 199 -12.53 19.54 0.03
N THR A 200 -13.86 19.49 0.06
CA THR A 200 -14.63 18.24 -0.02
C THR A 200 -14.73 17.77 -1.47
N ASP A 201 -14.19 16.60 -1.78
CA ASP A 201 -14.34 15.96 -3.09
C ASP A 201 -15.15 14.66 -2.99
N ILE A 202 -16.41 14.75 -3.43
CA ILE A 202 -17.41 13.68 -3.32
C ILE A 202 -17.22 12.56 -4.34
N HIS A 203 -16.39 12.75 -5.37
CA HIS A 203 -16.22 11.78 -6.47
C HIS A 203 -15.17 10.70 -6.14
N GLY A 204 -14.53 10.79 -4.97
CA GLY A 204 -13.54 9.82 -4.53
C GLY A 204 -13.73 9.31 -3.12
N LEU A 205 -13.06 8.20 -2.84
CA LEU A 205 -12.95 7.54 -1.54
C LEU A 205 -11.49 7.14 -1.33
N LEU A 206 -11.00 7.26 -0.10
CA LEU A 206 -9.68 6.75 0.28
C LEU A 206 -9.86 5.41 0.99
N TYR A 207 -9.45 4.32 0.35
CA TYR A 207 -9.53 2.98 0.90
C TYR A 207 -8.22 2.58 1.59
N TYR A 208 -8.33 1.85 2.70
CA TYR A 208 -7.23 1.27 3.44
C TYR A 208 -7.31 -0.24 3.42
N SER A 209 -6.19 -0.89 3.08
CA SER A 209 -5.94 -2.30 3.35
C SER A 209 -4.59 -2.51 4.01
N LYS A 210 -4.58 -3.28 5.10
CA LYS A 210 -3.36 -3.78 5.76
C LYS A 210 -2.60 -4.73 4.84
N ASN A 211 -3.30 -5.59 4.11
CA ASN A 211 -2.72 -6.51 3.14
C ASN A 211 -2.93 -6.00 1.72
N ALA A 212 -1.91 -5.36 1.16
CA ALA A 212 -1.98 -4.78 -0.19
C ALA A 212 -2.20 -5.80 -1.33
N GLU A 213 -2.13 -7.10 -1.04
CA GLU A 213 -2.42 -8.18 -1.99
C GLU A 213 -3.87 -8.67 -1.91
N ALA A 214 -4.58 -8.37 -0.81
CA ALA A 214 -5.97 -8.77 -0.59
C ALA A 214 -6.81 -7.52 -0.33
N LEU A 215 -7.42 -6.99 -1.40
CA LEU A 215 -8.17 -5.74 -1.33
C LEU A 215 -9.63 -5.92 -0.91
N HIS A 216 -10.12 -7.15 -0.79
CA HIS A 216 -11.52 -7.48 -0.55
C HIS A 216 -12.44 -6.92 -1.66
N ASP A 217 -12.26 -7.40 -2.89
CA ASP A 217 -12.93 -6.87 -4.09
C ASP A 217 -14.46 -6.86 -3.96
N LEU A 218 -15.06 -7.90 -3.36
CA LEU A 218 -16.51 -7.94 -3.11
C LEU A 218 -16.97 -6.80 -2.18
N PHE A 219 -16.16 -6.45 -1.17
CA PHE A 219 -16.44 -5.33 -0.29
C PHE A 219 -16.33 -4.01 -1.05
N ILE A 220 -15.29 -3.83 -1.86
CA ILE A 220 -15.11 -2.63 -2.68
C ILE A 220 -16.29 -2.47 -3.65
N ASP A 221 -16.65 -3.50 -4.39
CA ASP A 221 -17.70 -3.44 -5.39
C ASP A 221 -19.10 -3.29 -4.77
N GLN A 222 -19.44 -4.13 -3.78
CA GLN A 222 -20.82 -4.20 -3.28
C GLN A 222 -21.11 -3.19 -2.18
N VAL A 223 -20.12 -2.78 -1.38
CA VAL A 223 -20.31 -1.79 -0.29
C VAL A 223 -19.92 -0.39 -0.74
N LEU A 224 -18.77 -0.26 -1.42
CA LEU A 224 -18.25 1.04 -1.83
C LEU A 224 -18.64 1.41 -3.26
N GLY A 225 -18.82 0.44 -4.16
CA GLY A 225 -19.14 0.65 -5.58
C GLY A 225 -18.07 1.41 -6.38
N CYS A 226 -16.86 1.51 -5.84
CA CYS A 226 -15.75 2.12 -6.56
C CYS A 226 -15.08 1.10 -7.48
N THR A 227 -14.34 1.58 -8.48
CA THR A 227 -13.48 0.71 -9.30
C THR A 227 -12.23 0.34 -8.48
N ALA A 228 -12.08 -0.93 -8.14
CA ALA A 228 -10.89 -1.41 -7.45
C ALA A 228 -9.65 -1.22 -8.34
N PRO A 229 -8.60 -0.55 -7.87
CA PRO A 229 -7.35 -0.47 -8.59
C PRO A 229 -6.62 -1.82 -8.50
N MET A 230 -5.66 -2.04 -9.39
CA MET A 230 -4.83 -3.22 -9.34
C MET A 230 -4.02 -3.25 -8.03
N SER A 231 -3.92 -4.44 -7.40
CA SER A 231 -3.11 -4.63 -6.20
C SER A 231 -1.63 -4.33 -6.46
N ALA A 232 -0.85 -4.08 -5.41
CA ALA A 232 0.57 -3.78 -5.57
C ALA A 232 1.34 -4.93 -6.23
N GLY A 233 1.05 -6.19 -5.86
CA GLY A 233 1.60 -7.36 -6.52
C GLY A 233 1.11 -7.49 -7.95
N GLY A 234 -0.17 -7.26 -8.22
CA GLY A 234 -0.71 -7.25 -9.58
C GLY A 234 0.00 -6.23 -10.47
N GLN A 235 0.26 -5.01 -9.98
CA GLN A 235 0.96 -3.97 -10.75
C GLN A 235 2.39 -4.39 -11.07
N ARG A 236 3.09 -4.99 -10.12
CA ARG A 236 4.45 -5.52 -10.32
C ARG A 236 4.45 -6.66 -11.34
N ASP A 237 3.56 -7.63 -11.18
CA ASP A 237 3.52 -8.81 -12.04
C ASP A 237 3.11 -8.42 -13.47
N SER A 238 2.19 -7.46 -13.61
CA SER A 238 1.81 -6.85 -14.89
C SER A 238 2.98 -6.10 -15.53
N PHE A 239 3.71 -5.28 -14.78
CA PHE A 239 4.88 -4.60 -15.32
C PHE A 239 5.96 -5.59 -15.77
N ASN A 240 6.24 -6.62 -14.98
CA ASN A 240 7.22 -7.64 -15.33
C ASN A 240 6.84 -8.37 -16.62
N MET A 241 5.58 -8.80 -16.74
CA MET A 241 5.07 -9.44 -17.95
C MET A 241 5.12 -8.49 -19.15
N LEU A 242 4.81 -7.21 -18.96
CA LEU A 242 4.93 -6.19 -20.01
C LEU A 242 6.37 -6.04 -20.51
N VAL A 243 7.35 -5.98 -19.59
CA VAL A 243 8.78 -5.90 -19.94
C VAL A 243 9.23 -7.16 -20.68
N GLU A 244 8.90 -8.34 -20.17
CA GLU A 244 9.25 -9.62 -20.80
C GLU A 244 8.69 -9.75 -22.21
N GLU A 245 7.40 -9.43 -22.41
CA GLU A 245 6.72 -9.52 -23.70
C GLU A 245 7.19 -8.46 -24.70
N THR A 246 7.55 -7.26 -24.23
CA THR A 246 8.06 -6.19 -25.10
C THR A 246 9.47 -6.51 -25.59
N LEU A 247 10.34 -6.98 -24.71
CA LEU A 247 11.74 -7.25 -25.02
C LEU A 247 11.95 -8.57 -25.77
N GLY A 248 11.20 -9.62 -25.39
CA GLY A 248 11.37 -10.97 -25.91
C GLY A 248 12.79 -11.50 -25.71
N ASP A 249 13.43 -11.97 -26.78
CA ASP A 249 14.81 -12.50 -26.75
C ASP A 249 15.88 -11.45 -26.36
N ASP A 250 15.56 -10.15 -26.46
CA ASP A 250 16.45 -9.04 -26.10
C ASP A 250 16.28 -8.62 -24.63
N CYS A 251 15.54 -9.39 -23.82
CA CYS A 251 15.42 -9.19 -22.38
C CYS A 251 16.72 -9.62 -21.67
N ASP A 252 17.78 -8.86 -21.88
CA ASP A 252 19.08 -9.11 -21.25
C ASP A 252 19.18 -8.50 -19.85
N TYR A 253 20.18 -8.98 -19.12
CA TYR A 253 20.42 -8.60 -17.73
C TYR A 253 20.66 -7.09 -17.54
N ASN A 254 21.38 -6.47 -18.46
CA ASN A 254 21.75 -5.06 -18.36
C ASN A 254 20.54 -4.17 -18.60
N THR A 255 19.72 -4.49 -19.60
CA THR A 255 18.47 -3.74 -19.87
C THR A 255 17.54 -3.77 -18.66
N VAL A 256 17.34 -4.94 -18.03
CA VAL A 256 16.48 -5.06 -16.84
C VAL A 256 17.04 -4.27 -15.66
N ILE A 257 18.36 -4.27 -15.43
CA ILE A 257 19.00 -3.41 -14.43
C ILE A 257 18.72 -1.94 -14.72
N SER A 258 18.98 -1.48 -15.95
CA SER A 258 18.82 -0.08 -16.32
C SER A 258 17.38 0.40 -16.11
N ILE A 259 16.39 -0.44 -16.40
CA ILE A 259 14.97 -0.14 -16.12
C ILE A 259 14.74 0.06 -14.62
N HIS A 260 15.23 -0.86 -13.77
CA HIS A 260 15.05 -0.76 -12.33
C HIS A 260 15.82 0.42 -11.70
N GLU A 261 17.03 0.72 -12.18
CA GLU A 261 17.81 1.90 -11.77
C GLU A 261 17.04 3.17 -12.10
N LYS A 262 16.53 3.29 -13.33
CA LYS A 262 15.77 4.46 -13.76
C LYS A 262 14.49 4.67 -12.97
N LEU A 263 13.80 3.58 -12.62
CA LEU A 263 12.65 3.64 -11.72
C LEU A 263 13.04 4.16 -10.33
N ASN A 264 14.15 3.68 -9.76
CA ASN A 264 14.64 4.14 -8.46
C ASN A 264 15.05 5.63 -8.49
N GLU A 265 15.70 6.08 -9.57
CA GLU A 265 16.03 7.50 -9.78
C GLU A 265 14.77 8.38 -9.76
N LEU A 266 13.71 7.97 -10.48
CA LEU A 266 12.44 8.71 -10.51
C LEU A 266 11.78 8.79 -9.13
N ILE A 267 11.81 7.68 -8.37
CA ILE A 267 11.27 7.62 -7.00
C ILE A 267 12.05 8.55 -6.07
N GLU A 268 13.38 8.51 -6.11
CA GLU A 268 14.23 9.35 -5.25
C GLU A 268 14.13 10.84 -5.61
N ALA A 269 14.03 11.18 -6.89
CA ALA A 269 13.87 12.56 -7.35
C ALA A 269 12.57 13.22 -6.85
N GLN A 270 11.53 12.43 -6.59
CA GLN A 270 10.21 12.92 -6.17
C GLN A 270 9.83 12.51 -4.73
N LYS A 271 10.79 12.07 -3.91
CA LYS A 271 10.49 11.55 -2.56
C LYS A 271 9.81 12.56 -1.62
N ASP A 272 10.17 13.84 -1.78
CA ASP A 272 9.67 14.96 -0.97
C ASP A 272 8.36 15.53 -1.53
N GLU A 273 7.95 15.10 -2.73
CA GLU A 273 6.67 15.49 -3.32
C GLU A 273 5.49 14.80 -2.60
N PRO A 274 4.36 15.51 -2.47
CA PRO A 274 3.19 14.98 -1.79
C PRO A 274 2.54 13.83 -2.58
N GLU A 275 2.64 13.85 -3.89
CA GLU A 275 2.11 12.83 -4.80
C GLU A 275 3.10 11.65 -4.93
N PRO A 276 2.59 10.41 -5.00
CA PRO A 276 3.42 9.27 -5.31
C PRO A 276 3.78 9.26 -6.81
N VAL A 277 4.96 8.72 -7.14
CA VAL A 277 5.36 8.52 -8.54
C VAL A 277 4.45 7.47 -9.19
N ALA A 278 3.63 7.92 -10.13
CA ALA A 278 2.71 7.12 -10.91
C ALA A 278 3.11 7.21 -12.39
N LEU A 279 3.31 6.07 -13.04
CA LEU A 279 3.75 5.99 -14.43
C LEU A 279 2.56 5.65 -15.32
N THR A 280 2.16 6.60 -16.14
CA THR A 280 1.17 6.41 -17.21
C THR A 280 1.73 5.53 -18.33
N LYS A 281 0.85 4.97 -19.17
CA LYS A 281 1.24 4.17 -20.34
C LYS A 281 2.35 4.82 -21.20
N PRO A 282 2.27 6.11 -21.59
CA PRO A 282 3.35 6.78 -22.33
C PRO A 282 4.66 6.90 -21.55
N GLU A 283 4.59 7.10 -20.23
CA GLU A 283 5.78 7.19 -19.38
C GLU A 283 6.49 5.84 -19.22
N VAL A 284 5.71 4.75 -19.15
CA VAL A 284 6.29 3.39 -19.17
C VAL A 284 6.94 3.12 -20.53
N LYS A 285 6.32 3.52 -21.65
CA LYS A 285 6.93 3.37 -22.98
C LYS A 285 8.26 4.13 -23.06
N ARG A 286 8.27 5.38 -22.62
CA ARG A 286 9.45 6.25 -22.61
C ARG A 286 10.55 5.72 -21.68
N LEU A 287 10.19 5.13 -20.54
CA LEU A 287 11.13 4.47 -19.65
C LEU A 287 11.88 3.35 -20.39
N LEU A 288 11.19 2.52 -21.17
CA LEU A 288 11.82 1.47 -21.98
C LEU A 288 12.72 2.06 -23.07
N GLU A 289 12.27 3.09 -23.78
CA GLU A 289 13.07 3.82 -24.78
C GLU A 289 14.38 4.36 -24.18
N ASP A 290 14.29 5.04 -23.03
CA ASP A 290 15.43 5.63 -22.31
C ASP A 290 16.43 4.55 -21.81
N CYS A 291 15.96 3.31 -21.62
CA CYS A 291 16.78 2.15 -21.25
C CYS A 291 17.35 1.39 -22.45
N GLY A 292 17.23 1.92 -23.67
CA GLY A 292 17.87 1.40 -24.87
C GLY A 292 17.06 0.34 -25.62
N VAL A 293 15.76 0.23 -25.35
CA VAL A 293 14.88 -0.67 -26.09
C VAL A 293 14.64 -0.14 -27.50
N ALA A 294 14.90 -0.98 -28.51
CA ALA A 294 14.76 -0.61 -29.92
C ALA A 294 13.31 -0.25 -30.29
N GLU A 295 13.14 0.75 -31.16
CA GLU A 295 11.83 1.25 -31.59
C GLU A 295 10.93 0.15 -32.17
N GLU A 296 11.50 -0.79 -32.94
CA GLU A 296 10.77 -1.93 -33.52
C GLU A 296 10.09 -2.83 -32.47
N LYS A 297 10.63 -2.91 -31.25
CA LYS A 297 10.05 -3.69 -30.15
C LYS A 297 8.89 -2.96 -29.47
N LEU A 298 8.84 -1.65 -29.61
CA LEU A 298 7.84 -0.79 -28.98
C LEU A 298 6.60 -0.57 -29.85
N ASP A 299 6.61 -1.08 -31.09
CA ASP A 299 5.47 -1.05 -32.01
C ASP A 299 4.25 -1.80 -31.42
N THR A 300 4.48 -2.89 -30.70
CA THR A 300 3.43 -3.69 -30.06
C THR A 300 3.15 -3.32 -28.61
N PHE A 301 3.92 -2.39 -28.04
CA PHE A 301 3.84 -2.01 -26.63
C PHE A 301 2.42 -1.59 -26.22
N ASP A 302 1.75 -0.80 -27.06
CA ASP A 302 0.44 -0.27 -26.71
C ASP A 302 -0.62 -1.38 -26.53
N GLN A 303 -0.55 -2.41 -27.37
CA GLN A 303 -1.43 -3.58 -27.29
C GLN A 303 -1.08 -4.45 -26.09
N GLN A 304 0.22 -4.65 -25.83
CA GLN A 304 0.69 -5.42 -24.67
C GLN A 304 0.29 -4.74 -23.35
N TYR A 305 0.41 -3.41 -23.26
CA TYR A 305 -0.01 -2.67 -22.07
C TYR A 305 -1.50 -2.90 -21.77
N GLU A 306 -2.37 -2.81 -22.79
CA GLU A 306 -3.81 -3.02 -22.62
C GLU A 306 -4.16 -4.47 -22.23
N LEU A 307 -3.43 -5.45 -22.76
CA LEU A 307 -3.64 -6.86 -22.41
C LEU A 307 -3.23 -7.17 -20.96
N VAL A 308 -2.17 -6.52 -20.48
CA VAL A 308 -1.51 -6.88 -19.23
C VAL A 308 -1.97 -6.00 -18.07
N ALA A 309 -2.01 -4.68 -18.25
CA ALA A 309 -2.43 -3.72 -17.24
C ALA A 309 -3.92 -3.35 -17.32
N GLY A 310 -4.61 -3.72 -18.41
CA GLY A 310 -6.02 -3.39 -18.62
C GLY A 310 -6.28 -1.89 -18.72
N ASP A 311 -7.42 -1.46 -18.18
CA ASP A 311 -7.85 -0.05 -18.15
C ASP A 311 -7.18 0.77 -17.02
N GLN A 312 -6.08 0.28 -16.44
CA GLN A 312 -5.41 1.02 -15.37
C GLN A 312 -4.76 2.30 -15.93
N PRO A 313 -5.02 3.47 -15.34
CA PRO A 313 -4.52 4.74 -15.86
C PRO A 313 -3.00 4.91 -15.66
N SER A 314 -2.46 4.29 -14.60
CA SER A 314 -1.05 4.35 -14.26
C SER A 314 -0.63 3.19 -13.36
N LEU A 315 0.69 2.95 -13.27
CA LEU A 315 1.31 2.01 -12.35
C LEU A 315 2.16 2.77 -11.33
N MET A 316 2.04 2.43 -10.04
CA MET A 316 2.83 3.08 -9.01
C MET A 316 4.28 2.59 -9.09
N ALA A 317 5.23 3.51 -9.30
CA ALA A 317 6.64 3.15 -9.43
C ALA A 317 7.15 2.41 -8.19
N SER A 318 6.68 2.79 -6.99
CA SER A 318 7.05 2.12 -5.73
C SER A 318 6.46 0.71 -5.53
N ASN A 319 5.48 0.29 -6.34
CA ASN A 319 4.96 -1.08 -6.36
C ASN A 319 5.77 -1.97 -7.31
N ILE A 320 6.27 -1.39 -8.40
CA ILE A 320 7.07 -2.08 -9.43
C ILE A 320 8.53 -2.18 -9.00
N ALA A 321 9.12 -1.05 -8.62
CA ALA A 321 10.48 -0.98 -8.16
C ALA A 321 10.59 -1.60 -6.77
N SER A 322 11.59 -2.47 -6.60
CA SER A 322 11.99 -2.97 -5.28
C SER A 322 13.26 -2.25 -4.83
N PRO A 323 13.18 -0.98 -4.35
CA PRO A 323 14.36 -0.19 -4.00
C PRO A 323 15.21 -0.80 -2.88
N ARG A 324 14.68 -1.82 -2.17
CA ARG A 324 15.35 -2.46 -1.03
C ARG A 324 15.80 -3.89 -1.30
N LYS A 325 15.49 -4.46 -2.46
CA LYS A 325 15.77 -5.87 -2.77
C LYS A 325 16.05 -6.03 -4.25
N PHE A 326 17.31 -6.31 -4.57
CA PHE A 326 17.70 -6.83 -5.87
C PHE A 326 18.01 -8.33 -5.70
N GLU A 327 17.37 -9.17 -6.50
CA GLU A 327 17.61 -10.61 -6.45
C GLU A 327 17.72 -11.19 -7.85
N VAL A 328 18.69 -12.07 -8.04
CA VAL A 328 18.86 -12.86 -9.26
C VAL A 328 18.52 -14.30 -8.95
N LYS A 329 17.52 -14.85 -9.63
CA LYS A 329 17.03 -16.21 -9.42
C LYS A 329 17.38 -17.09 -10.60
N THR A 330 17.97 -18.23 -10.29
CA THR A 330 18.12 -19.39 -11.16
C THR A 330 17.31 -20.55 -10.57
N PRO A 331 17.10 -21.67 -11.29
CA PRO A 331 16.34 -22.80 -10.77
C PRO A 331 16.82 -23.32 -9.40
N ASP A 332 18.13 -23.27 -9.15
CA ASP A 332 18.74 -23.85 -7.94
C ASP A 332 19.31 -22.81 -6.95
N VAL A 333 19.49 -21.55 -7.38
CA VAL A 333 20.20 -20.53 -6.61
C VAL A 333 19.47 -19.19 -6.64
N VAL A 334 19.33 -18.56 -5.47
CA VAL A 334 18.88 -17.18 -5.31
C VAL A 334 20.03 -16.34 -4.79
N VAL A 335 20.47 -15.36 -5.57
CA VAL A 335 21.48 -14.39 -5.15
C VAL A 335 20.78 -13.10 -4.75
N LYS A 336 20.98 -12.66 -3.50
CA LYS A 336 20.43 -11.38 -2.99
C LYS A 336 21.53 -10.36 -2.90
N ILE A 337 21.30 -9.19 -3.46
CA ILE A 337 22.33 -8.18 -3.67
C ILE A 337 21.77 -6.84 -3.22
N ASP A 338 22.64 -6.03 -2.67
CA ASP A 338 22.32 -4.65 -2.37
C ASP A 338 22.03 -3.92 -3.70
N PRO A 339 20.85 -3.29 -3.87
CA PRO A 339 20.53 -2.55 -5.10
C PRO A 339 21.59 -1.52 -5.50
N GLU A 340 22.26 -0.88 -4.54
CA GLU A 340 23.35 0.07 -4.80
C GLU A 340 24.62 -0.58 -5.39
N ARG A 341 24.67 -1.91 -5.40
CA ARG A 341 25.79 -2.72 -5.91
C ARG A 341 25.40 -3.59 -7.10
N ALA A 342 24.22 -3.37 -7.68
CA ALA A 342 23.74 -4.15 -8.82
C ALA A 342 24.68 -4.05 -10.04
N GLU A 343 25.30 -2.88 -10.23
CA GLU A 343 26.30 -2.62 -11.27
C GLU A 343 27.56 -3.51 -11.18
N LEU A 344 27.86 -4.08 -10.01
CA LEU A 344 29.03 -4.95 -9.83
C LEU A 344 28.83 -6.32 -10.47
N ILE A 345 27.62 -6.66 -10.89
CA ILE A 345 27.31 -7.99 -11.40
C ILE A 345 27.42 -7.98 -12.91
N GLU A 346 28.26 -8.85 -13.46
CA GLU A 346 28.42 -9.01 -14.89
C GLU A 346 27.93 -10.39 -15.34
N THR A 347 27.44 -10.51 -16.56
CA THR A 347 27.25 -11.81 -17.21
C THR A 347 28.42 -12.09 -18.14
N LYS A 348 29.15 -13.20 -17.92
CA LYS A 348 30.23 -13.66 -18.82
C LYS A 348 30.02 -15.10 -19.24
N VAL A 349 30.53 -15.45 -20.41
CA VAL A 349 30.61 -16.84 -20.85
C VAL A 349 31.93 -17.42 -20.36
N ILE A 350 31.88 -18.37 -19.43
CA ILE A 350 33.03 -19.10 -18.90
C ILE A 350 32.86 -20.56 -19.32
N ASP A 351 33.85 -21.11 -20.04
CA ASP A 351 33.81 -22.49 -20.56
C ASP A 351 32.53 -22.84 -21.35
N GLY A 352 32.03 -21.88 -22.14
CA GLY A 352 30.80 -22.04 -22.94
C GLY A 352 29.50 -21.97 -22.13
N ARG A 353 29.55 -21.62 -20.85
CA ARG A 353 28.37 -21.46 -19.97
C ARG A 353 28.18 -19.98 -19.61
N LYS A 354 26.96 -19.47 -19.70
CA LYS A 354 26.63 -18.15 -19.17
C LYS A 354 26.68 -18.20 -17.64
N CYS A 355 27.51 -17.34 -17.07
CA CYS A 355 27.76 -17.23 -15.64
C CYS A 355 27.46 -15.80 -15.17
N LEU A 356 26.90 -15.68 -13.97
CA LEU A 356 26.91 -14.43 -13.21
C LEU A 356 28.28 -14.32 -12.53
N VAL A 357 28.97 -13.21 -12.78
CA VAL A 357 30.29 -12.90 -12.22
C VAL A 357 30.10 -11.77 -11.23
N ILE A 358 30.46 -12.04 -9.98
CA ILE A 358 30.48 -11.06 -8.90
C ILE A 358 31.93 -10.88 -8.50
N PRO A 359 32.51 -9.68 -8.67
CA PRO A 359 33.84 -9.35 -8.19
C PRO A 359 33.94 -9.65 -6.69
N MET A 360 34.97 -10.40 -6.33
CA MET A 360 35.25 -10.76 -4.96
C MET A 360 36.19 -9.73 -4.34
N GLU A 361 35.62 -8.70 -3.72
CA GLU A 361 36.37 -7.66 -3.02
C GLU A 361 36.19 -7.79 -1.51
N GLY A 362 37.30 -7.99 -0.78
CA GLY A 362 37.30 -8.08 0.68
C GLY A 362 37.18 -9.51 1.24
N GLU A 363 36.76 -9.61 2.51
CA GLU A 363 36.59 -10.89 3.20
C GLU A 363 35.34 -11.61 2.71
N ILE A 364 35.51 -12.85 2.27
CA ILE A 364 34.41 -13.70 1.78
C ILE A 364 34.06 -14.70 2.88
N GLU A 365 32.77 -14.86 3.17
CA GLU A 365 32.28 -15.87 4.10
C GLU A 365 31.42 -16.93 3.41
N VAL A 366 31.61 -18.19 3.79
CA VAL A 366 30.74 -19.31 3.41
C VAL A 366 30.10 -19.86 4.68
N ASN A 367 28.79 -19.69 4.82
CA ASN A 367 28.04 -20.05 6.03
C ASN A 367 28.64 -19.46 7.33
N GLY A 368 29.13 -18.21 7.26
CA GLY A 368 29.76 -17.52 8.39
C GLY A 368 31.23 -17.89 8.65
N ILE A 369 31.88 -18.59 7.71
CA ILE A 369 33.29 -18.96 7.81
C ILE A 369 34.08 -18.15 6.78
N CYS A 370 35.02 -17.33 7.23
CA CYS A 370 35.92 -16.59 6.35
C CYS A 370 36.76 -17.54 5.48
N VAL A 371 36.74 -17.32 4.17
CA VAL A 371 37.48 -18.07 3.17
C VAL A 371 38.60 -17.21 2.63
N HIS A 372 39.83 -17.73 2.65
CA HIS A 372 40.97 -17.10 1.99
C HIS A 372 41.08 -17.63 0.56
N MET A 373 40.84 -16.75 -0.41
CA MET A 373 41.14 -17.03 -1.79
C MET A 373 42.65 -16.93 -1.98
N GLY A 374 43.31 -18.03 -2.33
CA GLY A 374 44.75 -18.03 -2.60
C GLY A 374 45.10 -17.00 -3.69
N ASN A 375 46.21 -16.29 -3.53
CA ASN A 375 46.65 -15.24 -4.46
C ASN A 375 46.64 -15.76 -5.91
N LEU A 376 45.73 -15.22 -6.73
CA LEU A 376 45.86 -15.27 -8.19
C LEU A 376 46.91 -14.23 -8.58
N SER A 377 48.17 -14.63 -8.59
CA SER A 377 49.24 -13.85 -9.20
C SER A 377 49.04 -13.82 -10.72
N GLU A 378 49.19 -12.63 -11.30
CA GLU A 378 49.32 -12.37 -12.73
C GLU A 378 50.40 -13.29 -13.33
N ASP A 379 50.00 -14.39 -13.97
CA ASP A 379 50.89 -15.15 -14.86
C ASP A 379 50.04 -15.79 -15.96
N THR A 380 49.87 -15.05 -17.05
CA THR A 380 49.60 -15.63 -18.37
C THR A 380 50.44 -14.86 -19.38
N GLU A 381 51.76 -15.09 -19.35
CA GLU A 381 52.61 -14.85 -20.52
C GLU A 381 52.16 -15.80 -21.63
N TYR A 382 51.74 -15.24 -22.76
CA TYR A 382 51.59 -15.96 -24.01
C TYR A 382 52.98 -16.41 -24.48
N PRO A 383 53.20 -17.69 -24.84
CA PRO A 383 54.45 -18.07 -25.48
C PRO A 383 54.47 -17.52 -26.91
N ASP A 384 55.42 -16.63 -27.17
CA ASP A 384 55.85 -16.23 -28.51
C ASP A 384 56.26 -17.47 -29.31
N ASN A 385 55.56 -17.73 -30.41
CA ASN A 385 56.05 -18.66 -31.43
C ASN A 385 57.02 -17.91 -32.34
N GLU A 386 58.31 -17.91 -32.00
CA GLU A 386 59.36 -17.65 -32.98
C GLU A 386 59.44 -18.81 -33.97
N VAL A 387 59.30 -18.47 -35.25
CA VAL A 387 59.51 -19.34 -36.41
C VAL A 387 61.01 -19.29 -36.70
N ASP A 388 61.71 -20.40 -36.46
CA ASP A 388 63.06 -20.61 -37.02
C ASP A 388 62.93 -21.32 -38.38
N ASP A 389 63.25 -20.57 -39.44
CA ASP A 389 63.65 -21.06 -40.76
C ASP A 389 65.08 -21.63 -40.67
N GLU A 390 65.28 -22.91 -41.04
CA GLU A 390 66.47 -23.41 -41.75
C GLU A 390 66.12 -24.58 -42.69
#